data_AF-A0A173RUI1-F1
#
_entry.id   AF-A0A173RUI1-F1
#
_cell.length_a   1.000
_cell.length_b   1.000
_cell.length_c   1.000
_cell.angle_alpha   90.00
_cell.angle_beta   90.00
_cell.angle_gamma   90.00
#
_symmetry.space_group_name_H-M   'P 1'
#
loop_
_entity.id
_entity.type
_entity.pdbx_description
1 polymer ?
#
loop_
_entity_poly.entity_id
_entity_poly.type
_entity_poly.pdbx_seq_one_letter_code
_entity_poly.pdbx_strand_id
1 'polypeptide(L)' 'MQETGSTEDVPACFSFGIVLFINAAIWRKTTMEFFNQAITVLQTLVVAIGAGLGVWGVVNLMEGYGNDNPGANAHVR' A
#
# COMPACT_ATOMS: atom_id res chain seq x y z
N MET A 1 -12.01 42.97 -49.17
CA MET A 1 -11.29 42.67 -47.92
C MET A 1 -12.24 41.81 -47.09
N GLN A 2 -12.11 40.48 -47.20
CA GLN A 2 -12.93 39.54 -46.44
C GLN A 2 -12.15 39.21 -45.17
N GLU A 3 -12.46 39.92 -44.10
CA GLU A 3 -11.98 39.60 -42.75
C GLU A 3 -13.13 38.93 -42.00
N THR A 4 -13.16 37.60 -42.01
CA THR A 4 -13.87 36.78 -41.01
C THR A 4 -13.19 35.42 -40.95
N GLY A 5 -11.95 35.43 -40.45
CA GLY A 5 -11.32 34.24 -39.92
C GLY A 5 -11.49 34.24 -38.41
N SER A 6 -11.90 33.10 -37.86
CA SER A 6 -11.73 32.72 -36.45
C SER A 6 -12.80 33.14 -35.44
N THR A 7 -14.03 32.66 -35.61
CA THR A 7 -14.96 32.49 -34.47
C THR A 7 -15.50 31.06 -34.30
N GLU A 8 -15.15 30.14 -35.20
CA GLU A 8 -15.59 28.72 -35.16
C GLU A 8 -14.49 27.73 -34.73
N ASP A 9 -13.26 28.20 -34.50
CA ASP A 9 -12.14 27.38 -33.99
C ASP A 9 -12.15 27.27 -32.45
N VAL A 10 -12.86 28.18 -31.79
CA VAL A 10 -12.89 28.32 -30.33
C VAL A 10 -13.57 27.14 -29.59
N PRO A 11 -14.65 26.48 -30.09
CA PRO A 11 -15.29 25.39 -29.35
C PRO A 11 -14.59 24.03 -29.47
N ALA A 12 -13.80 23.78 -30.53
CA ALA A 12 -13.12 22.50 -30.73
C ALA A 12 -11.84 22.37 -29.88
N CYS A 13 -11.05 23.45 -29.77
CA CYS A 13 -9.83 23.49 -28.95
C CYS A 13 -10.12 23.30 -27.45
N PHE A 14 -11.19 23.92 -26.93
CA PHE A 14 -11.64 23.71 -25.54
C PHE A 14 -12.11 22.27 -25.28
N SER A 15 -12.76 21.65 -26.27
CA SER A 15 -13.27 20.27 -26.16
C SER A 15 -12.15 19.22 -26.21
N PHE A 16 -11.16 19.37 -27.09
CA PHE A 16 -10.05 18.42 -27.20
C PHE A 16 -9.13 18.44 -25.97
N GLY A 17 -8.86 19.63 -25.42
CA GLY A 17 -8.08 19.80 -24.19
C GLY A 17 -8.75 19.14 -22.98
N ILE A 18 -10.08 19.32 -22.83
CA ILE A 18 -10.85 18.69 -21.75
C ILE A 18 -10.87 17.17 -21.88
N VAL A 19 -11.05 16.62 -23.09
CA VAL A 19 -11.06 15.16 -23.30
C VAL A 19 -9.70 14.53 -22.99
N LEU A 20 -8.59 15.18 -23.38
CA LEU A 20 -7.24 14.73 -23.02
C LEU A 20 -7.01 14.80 -21.51
N PHE A 21 -7.48 15.87 -20.87
CA PHE A 21 -7.35 16.03 -19.42
C PHE A 21 -8.16 14.99 -18.64
N ILE A 22 -9.37 14.68 -19.10
CA ILE A 22 -10.22 13.64 -18.51
C ILE A 22 -9.58 12.25 -18.69
N ASN A 23 -9.06 11.92 -19.87
CA ASN A 23 -8.36 10.65 -20.09
C ASN A 23 -7.11 10.53 -19.19
N ALA A 24 -6.32 11.59 -19.07
CA ALA A 24 -5.16 11.61 -18.18
C ALA A 24 -5.56 11.50 -16.69
N ALA A 25 -6.66 12.14 -16.28
CA ALA A 25 -7.18 12.07 -14.92
C ALA A 25 -7.75 10.69 -14.57
N ILE A 26 -8.47 10.05 -15.51
CA ILE A 26 -8.96 8.68 -15.36
C ILE A 26 -7.78 7.73 -15.19
N TRP A 27 -6.77 7.85 -16.04
CA TRP A 27 -5.58 7.00 -15.97
C TRP A 27 -4.85 7.16 -14.62
N ARG A 28 -4.66 8.40 -14.16
CA ARG A 28 -4.07 8.69 -12.84
C ARG A 28 -4.87 8.06 -11.69
N LYS A 29 -6.20 8.17 -11.72
CA LYS A 29 -7.11 7.55 -10.73
C LYS A 29 -6.89 6.03 -10.67
N THR A 30 -6.93 5.36 -11.82
CA THR A 30 -6.85 3.90 -11.87
C THR A 30 -5.49 3.39 -11.38
N THR A 31 -4.40 4.09 -11.73
CA THR A 31 -3.06 3.76 -11.23
C THR A 31 -2.95 3.93 -9.71
N MET A 32 -3.46 5.03 -9.15
CA MET A 32 -3.42 5.26 -7.69
C MET A 32 -4.28 4.24 -6.91
N GLU A 33 -5.41 3.84 -7.47
CA GLU A 33 -6.29 2.82 -6.87
C GLU A 33 -5.60 1.45 -6.78
N PHE A 34 -4.94 1.02 -7.87
CA PHE A 34 -4.18 -0.24 -7.88
C PHE A 34 -3.05 -0.26 -6.85
N PHE A 35 -2.25 0.82 -6.77
CA PHE A 35 -1.17 0.90 -5.80
C PHE A 35 -1.68 0.93 -4.35
N ASN A 36 -2.78 1.63 -4.07
CA ASN A 36 -3.39 1.63 -2.74
C ASN A 36 -3.90 0.24 -2.33
N GLN A 37 -4.50 -0.51 -3.26
CA GLN A 37 -4.86 -1.92 -3.02
C GLN A 37 -3.63 -2.79 -2.74
N ALA A 38 -2.57 -2.65 -3.55
CA ALA A 38 -1.34 -3.40 -3.35
C ALA A 38 -0.68 -3.11 -2.00
N ILE A 39 -0.65 -1.85 -1.57
CA ILE A 39 -0.14 -1.44 -0.24
C ILE A 39 -0.96 -2.08 0.87
N THR A 40 -2.28 -2.12 0.72
CA THR A 40 -3.18 -2.74 1.71
C THR A 40 -2.87 -4.22 1.90
N VAL A 41 -2.66 -4.97 0.81
CA VAL A 41 -2.28 -6.39 0.86
C VAL A 41 -0.88 -6.57 1.45
N LEU A 42 0.09 -5.73 1.07
CA LEU A 42 1.43 -5.80 1.66
C LEU A 42 1.38 -5.55 3.18
N GLN A 43 0.59 -4.57 3.62
CA GLN A 43 0.44 -4.24 5.03
C GLN A 43 -0.18 -5.40 5.81
N THR A 44 -1.21 -6.06 5.29
CA THR A 44 -1.82 -7.22 5.97
C THR A 44 -0.83 -8.36 6.13
N LEU A 45 0.00 -8.64 5.11
CA LEU A 45 1.06 -9.64 5.19
C LEU A 45 2.13 -9.27 6.23
N VAL A 46 2.62 -8.03 6.22
CA VAL A 46 3.63 -7.56 7.17
C VAL A 46 3.12 -7.64 8.60
N VAL A 47 1.88 -7.22 8.84
CA VAL A 47 1.25 -7.28 10.17
C VAL A 47 1.07 -8.73 10.62
N ALA A 48 0.62 -9.63 9.73
CA ALA A 48 0.45 -11.05 10.07
C ALA A 48 1.79 -11.73 10.41
N ILE A 49 2.83 -11.48 9.63
CA ILE A 49 4.18 -12.03 9.88
C ILE A 49 4.78 -11.41 11.15
N GLY A 50 4.66 -10.10 11.33
CA GLY A 50 5.14 -9.39 12.52
C GLY A 50 4.47 -9.88 13.80
N ALA A 51 3.15 -10.12 13.76
CA ALA A 51 2.42 -10.71 14.88
C ALA A 51 2.86 -12.15 15.15
N GLY A 52 3.03 -12.97 14.10
CA GLY A 52 3.51 -14.36 14.23
C GLY A 52 4.91 -14.45 14.85
N LEU A 53 5.85 -13.64 14.37
CA LEU A 53 7.21 -13.58 14.92
C LEU A 53 7.24 -12.97 16.32
N GLY A 54 6.39 -11.99 16.62
CA GLY A 54 6.25 -11.41 17.95
C GLY A 54 5.80 -12.44 18.98
N VAL A 55 4.75 -13.20 18.67
CA VAL A 55 4.26 -14.29 19.54
C VAL A 55 5.32 -15.38 19.68
N TRP A 56 5.93 -15.82 18.58
CA TRP A 56 7.00 -16.82 18.60
C TRP A 56 8.18 -16.38 19.48
N GLY A 57 8.61 -15.13 19.36
CA GLY A 57 9.68 -14.56 20.19
C GLY A 57 9.31 -14.52 21.67
N VAL A 58 8.09 -14.12 22.02
CA VAL A 58 7.59 -14.12 23.42
C VAL A 58 7.56 -15.54 23.99
N VAL A 59 7.07 -16.52 23.23
CA VAL A 59 7.03 -17.93 23.66
C VAL A 59 8.44 -18.45 23.91
N ASN A 60 9.39 -18.24 23.00
CA ASN A 60 10.77 -18.69 23.16
C ASN A 60 11.46 -18.02 24.37
N LEU A 61 11.14 -16.76 24.68
CA LEU A 61 11.62 -16.10 25.90
C LEU A 61 11.02 -16.71 27.17
N MET A 62 9.75 -17.09 27.15
CA MET A 62 9.08 -17.72 28.28
C MET A 62 9.51 -19.18 28.49
N GLU A 63 9.86 -19.91 27.43
CA GLU A 63 10.40 -21.27 27.49
C GLU A 63 11.82 -21.30 28.10
N GLY A 64 12.65 -20.30 27.83
CA GLY A 64 13.97 -20.14 28.46
C GLY A 64 13.92 -19.69 29.93
N TYR A 65 12.88 -18.95 30.33
CA TYR A 65 12.77 -18.36 31.67
C TYR A 65 12.61 -19.39 32.81
N GLY A 66 12.24 -20.64 32.50
CA GLY A 66 12.19 -21.77 33.45
C GLY A 66 13.39 -22.71 33.39
N ASN A 67 14.03 -22.83 32.22
CA ASN A 67 15.16 -23.74 31.97
C ASN A 67 16.52 -23.15 32.40
N ASP A 68 16.64 -21.82 32.45
CA ASP A 68 17.87 -21.12 32.87
C ASP A 68 17.95 -20.86 34.39
N ASN A 69 16.97 -21.37 35.15
CA ASN A 69 17.01 -21.36 36.61
C ASN A 69 17.91 -22.51 37.11
N PRO A 70 19.05 -22.24 37.77
CA PRO A 70 19.96 -23.29 38.26
C PRO A 70 19.35 -24.24 39.31
N GLY A 71 18.14 -23.95 39.81
CA GLY A 71 17.35 -24.85 40.67
C GLY A 71 16.38 -25.80 39.94
N ALA A 72 16.12 -25.63 38.64
CA ALA A 72 15.18 -26.48 37.89
C ALA A 72 15.74 -27.91 37.62
N ASN A 73 17.07 -28.08 37.67
CA ASN A 73 17.76 -29.36 37.57
C ASN A 73 18.23 -29.93 38.92
N ALA A 74 17.71 -29.44 40.05
CA ALA A 74 18.07 -29.93 41.40
C ALA A 74 17.35 -31.23 41.81
N HIS A 75 16.43 -31.74 40.97
CA HIS A 75 15.77 -33.02 41.17
C HIS A 75 16.01 -33.90 39.93
N VAL A 76 17.16 -34.57 39.91
CA VAL A 76 17.39 -35.99 39.57
C VAL A 76 18.89 -36.21 39.79
N ARG A 77 19.24 -36.49 41.04
CA ARG A 77 20.25 -37.49 41.38
C ARG A 77 19.54 -38.52 42.24
#